data_AF-A0A835I118-F1
#
_entry.id   AF-A0A835I118-F1
#
_cell.length_a   1.000
_cell.length_b   1.000
_cell.length_c   1.000
_cell.angle_alpha   90.00
_cell.angle_beta   90.00
_cell.angle_gamma   90.00
#
_symmetry.space_group_name_H-M   'P 1'
#
loop_
_entity.id
_entity.type
_entity.pdbx_description
1 polymer ?
#
loop_
_entity_poly.entity_id
_entity_poly.type
_entity_poly.pdbx_seq_one_letter_code
_entity_poly.pdbx_strand_id
1 'polypeptide(L)'
;MERFSLLTQLIFFLFLIDFAAAAEATTRSNGRREMRHAGFLYTRNRGRCTPQFWSSRREAWPRMIPQTSSVSKVFGSRALERYKVDLTLLQATERNDDHSNAFSSLLKQSSAALLNSYARKNFPYSAWEVKTLLIQALVSEKAAALQAKHFSFANEACT
;
A
#
# COMPACT_ATOMS: atom_id res chain seq x y z
N MET A 1 53.02 18.35 5.31
CA MET A 1 51.75 17.60 5.16
C MET A 1 50.66 18.11 6.12
N GLU A 2 50.64 19.40 6.48
CA GLU A 2 49.71 19.94 7.51
C GLU A 2 48.73 21.01 6.98
N ARG A 3 48.89 21.49 5.73
CA ARG A 3 48.05 22.57 5.18
C ARG A 3 46.73 22.10 4.56
N PHE A 4 46.61 20.81 4.24
CA PHE A 4 45.38 20.22 3.69
C PHE A 4 44.31 19.90 4.74
N SER A 5 44.66 19.87 6.04
CA SER A 5 43.73 19.52 7.12
C SER A 5 42.82 20.69 7.55
N LEU A 6 43.36 21.92 7.50
CA LEU A 6 42.65 23.12 7.96
C LEU A 6 41.54 23.58 6.99
N LEU A 7 41.74 23.38 5.69
CA LEU A 7 40.74 23.70 4.66
C LEU A 7 39.51 22.78 4.76
N THR A 8 39.71 21.50 5.04
CA THR A 8 38.62 20.52 5.21
C THR A 8 37.83 20.75 6.49
N GLN A 9 38.49 21.18 7.58
CA GLN A 9 37.80 21.57 8.81
C GLN A 9 36.99 22.86 8.65
N LEU A 10 37.49 23.85 7.92
CA LEU A 10 36.75 25.08 7.60
C LEU A 10 35.48 24.80 6.79
N ILE A 11 35.52 23.86 5.84
CA ILE A 11 34.33 23.45 5.06
C ILE A 11 33.29 22.78 5.97
N PHE A 12 33.71 21.92 6.91
CA PHE A 12 32.79 21.28 7.87
C PHE A 12 32.12 22.27 8.82
N PHE A 13 32.85 23.31 9.27
CA PHE A 13 32.27 24.36 10.11
C PHE A 13 31.29 25.25 9.34
N LEU A 14 31.55 25.56 8.06
CA LEU A 14 30.60 26.30 7.22
C LEU A 14 29.31 25.49 7.00
N PHE A 15 29.40 24.17 6.83
CA PHE A 15 28.23 23.31 6.63
C PHE A 15 27.31 23.18 7.87
N LEU A 16 27.84 23.42 9.07
CA LEU A 16 27.07 23.36 10.32
C LEU A 16 26.37 24.67 10.70
N ILE A 17 26.70 25.80 10.05
CA ILE A 17 26.11 27.12 10.32
C ILE A 17 24.87 27.37 9.44
N ASP A 18 24.69 26.62 8.34
CA ASP A 18 23.53 26.71 7.45
C ASP A 18 22.23 26.08 8.00
N PHE A 19 22.27 25.44 9.17
CA PHE A 19 21.09 24.80 9.80
C PHE A 19 20.43 25.65 10.90
N ALA A 20 20.59 26.97 10.87
CA ALA A 20 20.03 27.86 11.89
C ALA A 20 19.54 29.22 11.34
N ALA A 21 18.83 29.25 10.20
CA ALA A 21 18.12 30.46 9.77
C ALA A 21 17.01 30.17 8.73
N ALA A 22 15.85 29.72 9.19
CA ALA A 22 14.60 29.96 8.47
C ALA A 22 13.49 30.21 9.48
N ALA A 23 13.23 31.51 9.69
CA ALA A 23 12.23 32.05 10.60
C ALA A 23 10.79 31.77 10.14
N GLU A 24 9.92 31.78 11.14
CA GLU A 24 8.47 31.66 11.12
C GLU A 24 7.78 32.70 10.21
N ALA A 25 6.70 32.30 9.52
CA ALA A 25 5.52 33.16 9.31
C ALA A 25 4.29 32.41 8.71
N THR A 26 3.25 32.32 9.54
CA THR A 26 1.82 32.56 9.25
C THR A 26 1.01 31.54 8.42
N THR A 27 -0.03 30.97 9.07
CA THR A 27 -1.43 31.13 8.61
C THR A 27 -2.41 31.03 9.80
N ARG A 28 -3.10 32.13 10.09
CA ARG A 28 -4.36 32.13 10.85
C ARG A 28 -5.43 31.47 9.98
N SER A 29 -5.92 30.29 10.35
CA SER A 29 -7.14 29.73 9.77
C SER A 29 -8.34 30.18 10.60
N ASN A 30 -9.22 30.93 9.96
CA ASN A 30 -10.45 31.43 10.53
C ASN A 30 -11.59 30.48 10.10
N GLY A 31 -12.33 29.94 11.07
CA GLY A 31 -13.72 29.51 10.89
C GLY A 31 -13.98 28.10 10.37
N ARG A 32 -14.16 27.16 11.30
CA ARG A 32 -15.44 26.42 11.34
C ARG A 32 -15.72 25.98 12.78
N ARG A 33 -16.77 26.56 13.36
CA ARG A 33 -17.30 26.15 14.67
C ARG A 33 -17.63 24.67 14.61
N GLU A 34 -16.81 23.90 15.31
CA GLU A 34 -16.99 22.49 15.55
C GLU A 34 -18.25 22.31 16.40
N MET A 35 -19.29 21.73 15.80
CA MET A 35 -20.48 21.32 16.52
C MET A 35 -20.09 20.24 17.52
N ARG A 36 -20.15 20.64 18.79
CA ARG A 36 -20.13 19.78 19.96
C ARG A 36 -21.12 18.62 19.80
N HIS A 37 -20.61 17.43 19.49
CA HIS A 37 -21.23 16.17 19.86
C HIS A 37 -20.13 15.25 20.38
N ALA A 38 -19.93 15.27 21.70
CA ALA A 38 -19.10 14.30 22.40
C ALA A 38 -19.85 12.95 22.48
N GLY A 39 -19.88 12.25 21.36
CA GLY A 39 -20.12 10.81 21.30
C GLY A 39 -18.89 10.20 20.65
N PHE A 40 -18.30 9.16 21.25
CA PHE A 40 -17.20 8.42 20.63
C PHE A 40 -17.74 7.69 19.40
N LEU A 41 -17.85 8.41 18.28
CA LEU A 41 -18.01 7.80 16.98
C LEU A 41 -16.66 7.17 16.66
N TYR A 42 -16.54 5.85 16.87
CA TYR A 42 -15.55 5.05 16.19
C TYR A 42 -15.87 5.07 14.69
N THR A 43 -15.64 6.20 14.03
CA THR A 43 -15.49 6.23 12.57
C THR A 43 -14.16 5.54 12.30
N ARG A 44 -14.18 4.21 12.33
CA ARG A 44 -13.08 3.43 11.78
C ARG A 44 -13.06 3.80 10.31
N ASN A 45 -12.21 4.76 9.93
CA ASN A 45 -11.96 5.10 8.55
C ASN A 45 -11.54 3.80 7.86
N ARG A 46 -12.51 3.13 7.24
CA ARG A 46 -12.22 1.95 6.44
C ARG A 46 -11.51 2.48 5.21
N GLY A 47 -10.20 2.26 5.16
CA GLY A 47 -9.36 2.75 4.08
C GLY A 47 -9.95 2.37 2.72
N ARG A 48 -9.98 3.32 1.78
CA ARG A 48 -10.57 3.18 0.44
C ARG A 48 -9.77 2.25 -0.50
N CYS A 49 -8.73 1.63 0.03
CA CYS A 49 -7.79 0.82 -0.74
C CYS A 49 -7.65 -0.59 -0.16
N THR A 50 -8.47 -0.93 0.85
CA THR A 50 -8.44 -2.24 1.51
C THR A 50 -9.16 -3.31 0.67
N PRO A 51 -8.85 -4.61 0.85
CA PRO A 51 -9.62 -5.69 0.22
C PRO A 51 -11.13 -5.58 0.48
N GLN A 52 -11.52 -5.21 1.71
CA GLN A 52 -12.90 -5.02 2.11
C GLN A 52 -13.59 -3.86 1.38
N PHE A 53 -12.85 -2.81 1.03
CA PHE A 53 -13.40 -1.71 0.26
C PHE A 53 -13.68 -2.15 -1.19
N TRP A 54 -12.74 -2.83 -1.83
CA TRP A 54 -12.92 -3.33 -3.19
C TRP A 54 -14.06 -4.34 -3.29
N SER A 55 -14.16 -5.27 -2.32
CA SER A 55 -15.27 -6.22 -2.27
C SER A 55 -16.63 -5.58 -1.99
N SER A 56 -16.67 -4.39 -1.38
CA SER A 56 -17.92 -3.66 -1.14
C SER A 56 -18.55 -3.06 -2.40
N ARG A 57 -17.82 -3.03 -3.54
CA ARG A 57 -18.29 -2.53 -4.85
C ARG A 57 -18.84 -1.10 -4.82
N ARG A 58 -18.41 -0.29 -3.84
CA ARG A 58 -18.82 1.11 -3.69
C ARG A 58 -18.19 2.04 -4.74
N GLU A 59 -17.07 1.63 -5.31
CA GLU A 59 -16.33 2.39 -6.33
C GLU A 59 -16.28 1.63 -7.65
N ALA A 60 -16.19 2.38 -8.74
CA ALA A 60 -16.01 1.83 -10.07
C ALA A 60 -14.73 1.00 -10.13
N TRP A 61 -14.85 -0.21 -10.67
CA TRP A 61 -13.72 -1.11 -10.81
C TRP A 61 -12.76 -0.62 -11.92
N PRO A 62 -11.43 -0.77 -11.78
CA PRO A 62 -10.48 -0.37 -12.81
C PRO A 62 -10.77 -1.08 -14.14
N ARG A 63 -10.90 -0.32 -15.24
CA ARG A 63 -11.16 -0.85 -16.59
C ARG A 63 -10.11 -1.86 -17.10
N MET A 64 -8.91 -1.86 -16.53
CA MET A 64 -7.78 -2.69 -16.97
C MET A 64 -7.97 -4.16 -16.60
N ILE A 65 -8.75 -4.45 -15.55
CA ILE A 65 -9.00 -5.81 -15.10
C ILE A 65 -10.48 -5.97 -14.75
N PRO A 66 -11.27 -6.72 -15.54
CA PRO A 66 -12.65 -7.06 -15.17
C PRO A 66 -12.72 -7.80 -13.83
N GLN A 67 -13.77 -7.54 -13.04
CA GLN A 67 -14.03 -8.22 -11.76
C GLN A 67 -14.06 -9.75 -11.86
N THR A 68 -14.59 -10.25 -12.98
CA THR A 68 -14.73 -11.68 -13.29
C THR A 68 -13.46 -12.32 -13.83
N SER A 69 -12.37 -11.56 -13.97
CA SER A 69 -11.10 -12.13 -14.42
C SER A 69 -10.60 -13.14 -13.41
N SER A 70 -10.21 -14.32 -13.89
CA SER A 70 -9.59 -15.34 -13.05
C SER A 70 -8.23 -14.86 -12.54
N VAL A 71 -7.86 -15.34 -11.36
CA VAL A 71 -6.56 -15.08 -10.73
C VAL A 71 -5.42 -15.54 -11.65
N SER A 72 -5.57 -16.69 -12.31
CA SER A 72 -4.59 -17.20 -13.27
C SER A 72 -4.43 -16.31 -14.51
N LYS A 73 -5.50 -15.68 -14.99
CA LYS A 73 -5.43 -14.74 -16.11
C LYS A 73 -4.73 -13.44 -15.71
N VAL A 74 -4.89 -13.01 -14.45
CA VAL A 74 -4.33 -11.75 -13.95
C VAL A 74 -2.86 -11.89 -13.56
N PHE A 75 -2.53 -12.94 -12.80
CA PHE A 75 -1.21 -13.16 -12.21
C PHE A 75 -0.35 -14.20 -12.95
N GLY A 76 -0.92 -14.91 -13.93
CA GLY A 76 -0.24 -15.92 -14.73
C GLY A 76 -0.40 -17.34 -14.21
N SER A 77 0.14 -18.30 -14.98
CA SER A 77 -0.04 -19.74 -14.75
C SER A 77 0.53 -20.22 -13.41
N ARG A 78 1.62 -19.63 -12.91
CA ARG A 78 2.19 -19.96 -11.59
C ARG A 78 1.22 -19.78 -10.43
N ALA A 79 0.22 -18.91 -10.57
CA ALA A 79 -0.83 -18.75 -9.58
C ALA A 79 -1.69 -20.04 -9.41
N LEU A 80 -1.78 -20.87 -10.45
CA LEU A 80 -2.53 -22.14 -10.41
C LEU A 80 -1.91 -23.20 -9.51
N GLU A 81 -0.62 -23.08 -9.17
CA GLU A 81 0.03 -24.00 -8.23
C GLU A 81 -0.59 -23.92 -6.83
N ARG A 82 -1.19 -22.77 -6.47
CA ARG A 82 -1.73 -22.50 -5.13
C ARG A 82 -3.19 -22.10 -5.10
N TYR A 83 -3.74 -21.65 -6.21
CA TYR A 83 -5.10 -21.10 -6.27
C TYR A 83 -5.97 -21.87 -7.27
N LYS A 84 -7.27 -21.92 -6.98
CA LYS A 84 -8.27 -22.57 -7.84
C LYS A 84 -8.36 -21.85 -9.19
N VAL A 85 -8.59 -22.61 -10.26
CA VAL A 85 -8.72 -22.10 -11.64
C VAL A 85 -9.85 -21.07 -11.75
N ASP A 86 -11.00 -21.37 -11.15
CA ASP A 86 -12.21 -20.55 -11.25
C ASP A 86 -12.24 -19.39 -10.25
N LEU A 87 -11.18 -19.21 -9.46
CA LEU A 87 -11.11 -18.12 -8.50
C LEU A 87 -10.97 -16.79 -9.24
N THR A 88 -11.95 -15.91 -9.07
CA THR A 88 -11.93 -14.56 -9.64
C THR A 88 -11.22 -13.55 -8.75
N LEU A 89 -10.79 -12.43 -9.31
CA LEU A 89 -10.13 -11.37 -8.55
C LEU A 89 -11.07 -10.74 -7.50
N LEU A 90 -12.36 -10.60 -7.81
CA LEU A 90 -13.36 -10.13 -6.86
C LEU A 90 -13.50 -11.10 -5.66
N GLN A 91 -13.67 -12.39 -5.94
CA GLN A 91 -13.72 -13.41 -4.89
C GLN A 91 -12.45 -13.41 -4.04
N ALA A 92 -11.28 -13.22 -4.66
CA ALA A 92 -10.02 -13.10 -3.92
C ALA A 92 -10.03 -11.95 -2.90
N THR A 93 -10.69 -10.81 -3.18
CA THR A 93 -10.83 -9.71 -2.21
C THR A 93 -11.88 -9.99 -1.11
N GLU A 94 -12.85 -10.86 -1.38
CA GLU A 94 -13.93 -11.25 -0.46
C GLU A 94 -13.54 -12.37 0.54
N ARG A 95 -12.43 -13.09 0.29
CA ARG A 95 -11.99 -14.22 1.12
C ARG A 95 -11.75 -13.83 2.58
N ASN A 96 -12.14 -14.71 3.50
CA ASN A 96 -11.95 -14.55 4.95
C ASN A 96 -11.17 -15.71 5.59
N ASP A 97 -10.62 -16.61 4.78
CA ASP A 97 -9.75 -17.72 5.20
C ASP A 97 -8.26 -17.31 5.27
N ASP A 98 -7.99 -16.01 5.29
CA ASP A 98 -6.66 -15.40 5.36
C ASP A 98 -6.02 -15.48 6.75
N HIS A 99 -6.77 -15.87 7.78
CA HIS A 99 -6.23 -16.04 9.13
C HIS A 99 -5.46 -17.35 9.33
N SER A 100 -5.79 -18.39 8.56
CA SER A 100 -5.19 -19.72 8.66
C SER A 100 -4.26 -20.07 7.50
N ASN A 101 -4.28 -19.30 6.41
CA ASN A 101 -3.53 -19.59 5.19
C ASN A 101 -2.79 -18.36 4.65
N ALA A 102 -1.46 -18.39 4.76
CA ALA A 102 -0.58 -17.31 4.30
C ALA A 102 -0.71 -16.99 2.80
N PHE A 103 -0.97 -18.00 1.96
CA PHE A 103 -1.18 -17.80 0.53
C PHE A 103 -2.54 -17.15 0.24
N SER A 104 -3.56 -17.42 1.07
CA SER A 104 -4.84 -16.70 0.99
C SER A 104 -4.66 -15.23 1.36
N SER A 105 -3.95 -14.94 2.45
CA SER A 105 -3.64 -13.56 2.86
C SER A 105 -2.84 -12.82 1.78
N LEU A 106 -1.83 -13.48 1.20
CA LEU A 106 -1.05 -12.95 0.09
C LEU A 106 -1.94 -12.57 -1.08
N LEU A 107 -2.76 -13.51 -1.57
CA LEU A 107 -3.61 -13.26 -2.73
C LEU A 107 -4.60 -12.13 -2.47
N LYS A 108 -5.24 -12.11 -1.30
CA LYS A 108 -6.22 -11.09 -0.90
C LYS A 108 -5.58 -9.70 -0.91
N GLN A 109 -4.41 -9.55 -0.27
CA GLN A 109 -3.72 -8.27 -0.17
C GLN A 109 -3.10 -7.83 -1.51
N SER A 110 -2.53 -8.75 -2.28
CA SER A 110 -2.02 -8.47 -3.63
C SER A 110 -3.14 -8.10 -4.60
N SER A 111 -4.32 -8.69 -4.50
CA SER A 111 -5.47 -8.33 -5.33
C SER A 111 -5.89 -6.88 -5.08
N ALA A 112 -6.00 -6.48 -3.82
CA ALA A 112 -6.28 -5.08 -3.46
C ALA A 112 -5.14 -4.15 -3.92
N ALA A 113 -3.87 -4.51 -3.68
CA ALA A 113 -2.72 -3.72 -4.10
C ALA A 113 -2.68 -3.53 -5.63
N LEU A 114 -3.02 -4.57 -6.40
CA LEU A 114 -3.09 -4.50 -7.84
C LEU A 114 -4.19 -3.53 -8.29
N LEU A 115 -5.38 -3.61 -7.69
CA LEU A 115 -6.47 -2.68 -7.99
C LEU A 115 -6.09 -1.23 -7.64
N ASN A 116 -5.43 -1.03 -6.50
CA ASN A 116 -4.93 0.27 -6.08
C ASN A 116 -3.88 0.83 -7.06
N SER A 117 -2.98 -0.01 -7.56
CA SER A 117 -1.96 0.41 -8.54
C SER A 117 -2.55 0.93 -9.86
N TYR A 118 -3.78 0.54 -10.22
CA TYR A 118 -4.50 1.10 -11.37
C TYR A 118 -5.39 2.29 -11.00
N ALA A 119 -5.99 2.27 -9.82
CA ALA A 119 -7.01 3.25 -9.42
C ALA A 119 -6.42 4.51 -8.75
N ARG A 120 -5.23 4.42 -8.17
CA ARG A 120 -4.66 5.45 -7.29
C ARG A 120 -3.34 5.93 -7.88
N LYS A 121 -3.20 7.25 -8.03
CA LYS A 121 -2.03 7.86 -8.70
C LYS A 121 -0.71 7.67 -7.93
N ASN A 122 -0.76 7.64 -6.60
CA ASN A 122 0.42 7.62 -5.74
C ASN A 122 0.53 6.31 -4.94
N PHE A 123 -0.01 5.20 -5.46
CA PHE A 123 0.16 3.92 -4.80
C PHE A 123 1.63 3.48 -4.91
N PRO A 124 2.26 2.97 -3.82
CA PRO A 124 3.71 2.73 -3.78
C PRO A 124 4.19 1.56 -4.66
N TYR A 125 3.27 0.79 -5.26
CA TYR A 125 3.61 -0.30 -6.16
C TYR A 125 2.97 -0.09 -7.53
N SER A 126 3.74 -0.31 -8.59
CA SER A 126 3.20 -0.47 -9.93
C SER A 126 2.50 -1.83 -10.08
N ALA A 127 1.60 -1.94 -11.06
CA ALA A 127 0.88 -3.19 -11.32
C ALA A 127 1.82 -4.38 -11.64
N TRP A 128 2.92 -4.12 -12.34
CA TRP A 128 3.93 -5.13 -12.67
C TRP A 128 4.67 -5.63 -11.42
N GLU A 129 5.06 -4.71 -10.53
CA GLU A 129 5.71 -5.06 -9.27
C GLU A 129 4.79 -5.92 -8.39
N VAL A 130 3.51 -5.57 -8.27
CA VAL A 130 2.55 -6.37 -7.49
C VAL A 130 2.48 -7.80 -8.02
N LYS A 131 2.37 -7.98 -9.33
CA LYS A 131 2.33 -9.31 -9.95
C LYS A 131 3.62 -10.09 -9.71
N THR A 132 4.77 -9.44 -9.87
CA THR A 132 6.08 -10.05 -9.69
C THR A 132 6.29 -10.51 -8.25
N LEU A 133 6.01 -9.62 -7.29
CA LEU A 133 6.16 -9.89 -5.85
C LEU A 133 5.22 -10.98 -5.36
N LEU A 134 3.98 -11.05 -5.86
CA LEU A 134 3.08 -12.16 -5.56
C LEU A 134 3.72 -13.49 -6.00
N ILE A 135 4.20 -13.56 -7.24
CA ILE A 135 4.75 -14.79 -7.82
C ILE A 135 6.04 -15.23 -7.11
N GLN A 136 6.89 -14.28 -6.71
CA GLN A 136 8.07 -14.54 -5.90
C GLN A 136 7.71 -15.04 -4.50
N ALA A 137 6.66 -14.50 -3.88
CA ALA A 137 6.24 -14.88 -2.53
C ALA A 137 5.58 -16.27 -2.46
N LEU A 138 5.19 -16.88 -3.60
CA LEU A 138 4.65 -18.24 -3.63
C LEU A 138 5.65 -19.33 -3.21
N VAL A 139 6.96 -19.03 -3.16
CA VAL A 139 8.00 -20.03 -2.85
C VAL A 139 7.89 -20.63 -1.44
N SER A 140 7.30 -19.92 -0.48
CA SER A 140 7.11 -20.44 0.89
C SER A 140 6.00 -19.70 1.63
N GLU A 141 5.43 -20.32 2.67
CA GLU A 141 4.43 -19.66 3.52
C GLU A 141 5.00 -18.42 4.24
N LYS A 142 6.26 -18.49 4.68
CA LYS A 142 6.94 -17.36 5.32
C LYS A 142 7.06 -16.17 4.38
N ALA A 143 7.48 -16.41 3.13
CA ALA A 143 7.57 -15.36 2.11
C ALA A 143 6.18 -14.80 1.78
N ALA A 144 5.17 -15.66 1.64
CA ALA A 144 3.79 -15.26 1.41
C ALA A 144 3.25 -14.37 2.53
N ALA A 145 3.42 -14.78 3.79
CA ALA A 145 2.97 -14.01 4.95
C ALA A 145 3.67 -12.64 5.05
N LEU A 146 4.99 -12.60 4.81
CA LEU A 146 5.75 -11.35 4.84
C LEU A 146 5.29 -10.40 3.73
N GLN A 147 5.16 -10.89 2.50
CA GLN A 147 4.73 -10.09 1.37
C GLN A 147 3.27 -9.64 1.52
N ALA A 148 2.39 -10.48 2.07
CA ALA A 148 1.02 -10.11 2.40
C ALA A 148 0.98 -8.94 3.38
N LYS A 149 1.85 -8.94 4.40
CA LYS A 149 1.96 -7.85 5.38
C LYS A 149 2.43 -6.54 4.72
N HIS A 150 3.42 -6.59 3.84
CA HIS A 150 3.86 -5.41 3.08
C HIS A 150 2.74 -4.82 2.23
N PHE A 151 2.00 -5.66 1.51
CA PHE A 151 0.83 -5.19 0.75
C PHE A 151 -0.28 -4.65 1.66
N SER A 152 -0.55 -5.26 2.81
CA SER A 152 -1.54 -4.75 3.77
C SER A 152 -1.20 -3.33 4.22
N PHE A 153 0.07 -3.08 4.59
CA PHE A 153 0.50 -1.75 4.99
C PHE A 153 0.37 -0.72 3.87
N ALA A 154 0.73 -1.06 2.64
CA ALA A 154 0.53 -0.17 1.49
C ALA A 154 -0.96 0.10 1.21
N ASN A 155 -1.81 -0.92 1.33
CA ASN A 155 -3.26 -0.80 1.14
C ASN A 155 -3.90 0.06 2.24
N GLU A 156 -3.40 -0.01 3.47
CA GLU A 156 -3.88 0.79 4.60
C GLU A 156 -3.40 2.24 4.54
N ALA A 157 -2.16 2.48 4.09
CA ALA A 157 -1.56 3.81 3.99
C ALA A 157 -2.01 4.61 2.75
N CYS A 158 -2.75 3.98 1.85
CA CYS A 158 -3.25 4.58 0.62
C CYS A 158 -4.28 5.68 0.89
N THR A 159 -4.07 6.85 0.26
CA THR A 159 -4.90 8.06 0.40
C THR A 159 -5.76 8.33 -0.83
#